data_AF-Q16Y48-F1
#
_entry.id   AF-Q16Y48-F1
#
_cell.length_a   1.000
_cell.length_b   1.000
_cell.length_c   1.000
_cell.angle_alpha   90.00
_cell.angle_beta   90.00
_cell.angle_gamma   90.00
#
_symmetry.space_group_name_H-M   'P 1'
#
loop_
_entity.id
_entity.type
_entity.pdbx_description
1 polymer ?
#
loop_
_entity_poly.entity_id
_entity_poly.type
_entity_poly.pdbx_seq_one_letter_code
_entity_poly.pdbx_strand_id
1 'polypeptide(L)'
;MPCMKMCCFFLSTRLGSIIVGILSILQLLIPTLILVANGGENYLKTGASNINAHLNDFAQEEVFISFLRFTEDDPEILFIGTVSFCGLHLLSCILMILGALKVQKWLLLPFIILELIRLCILSLIHVIGMMVIKKQLNLGDLIAITIAGGFGLRKNCNAQQQYLYKNHVD
;
A
#
# COMPACT_ATOMS: atom_id res chain seq x y z
N MET A 1 -15.80 -18.75 -32.33
CA MET A 1 -14.63 -17.85 -32.26
C MET A 1 -14.14 -17.67 -30.80
N PRO A 2 -13.51 -18.67 -30.17
CA PRO A 2 -12.97 -18.56 -28.80
C PRO A 2 -11.52 -18.03 -28.75
N CYS A 3 -10.73 -18.20 -29.82
CA CYS A 3 -9.31 -17.86 -29.82
C CYS A 3 -9.02 -16.35 -29.65
N MET A 4 -9.89 -15.48 -30.16
CA MET A 4 -9.68 -14.02 -30.09
C MET A 4 -9.83 -13.48 -28.65
N LYS A 5 -10.78 -14.00 -27.88
CA LYS A 5 -10.99 -13.64 -26.46
C LYS A 5 -9.84 -14.11 -25.57
N MET A 6 -9.33 -15.33 -25.82
CA MET A 6 -8.22 -15.90 -25.05
C MET A 6 -6.92 -15.12 -25.26
N CYS A 7 -6.66 -14.67 -26.49
CA CYS A 7 -5.46 -13.88 -26.81
C CYS A 7 -5.49 -12.47 -26.17
N CYS A 8 -6.64 -11.78 -26.22
CA CYS A 8 -6.82 -10.48 -25.58
C CYS A 8 -6.67 -10.56 -24.05
N PHE A 9 -7.17 -11.63 -23.41
CA PHE A 9 -7.01 -11.84 -21.97
C PHE A 9 -5.55 -12.04 -21.58
N PHE A 10 -4.80 -12.85 -22.33
CA PHE A 10 -3.39 -13.15 -22.03
C PHE A 10 -2.49 -11.90 -22.17
N LEU A 11 -2.71 -11.11 -23.22
CA LEU A 11 -2.02 -9.84 -23.43
C LEU A 11 -2.37 -8.81 -22.35
N SER A 12 -3.65 -8.72 -21.98
CA SER A 12 -4.12 -7.81 -20.92
C SER A 12 -3.52 -8.17 -19.56
N THR A 13 -3.44 -9.46 -19.21
CA THR A 13 -2.80 -9.91 -17.96
C THR A 13 -1.30 -9.62 -17.93
N ARG A 14 -0.61 -9.69 -19.08
CA ARG A 14 0.82 -9.37 -19.16
C ARG A 14 1.07 -7.88 -18.97
N LEU A 15 0.33 -7.03 -19.68
CA LEU A 15 0.39 -5.57 -19.51
C LEU A 15 0.06 -5.17 -18.07
N GLY A 16 -0.95 -5.80 -17.47
CA GLY A 16 -1.30 -5.61 -16.05
C GLY A 16 -0.12 -5.90 -15.11
N SER A 17 0.55 -7.04 -15.25
CA SER A 17 1.70 -7.38 -14.40
C SER A 17 2.87 -6.41 -14.54
N ILE A 18 3.14 -5.90 -15.76
CA ILE A 18 4.21 -4.92 -15.99
C ILE A 18 3.86 -3.58 -15.33
N ILE A 19 2.62 -3.10 -15.50
CA ILE A 19 2.15 -1.85 -14.90
C ILE A 19 2.21 -1.95 -13.37
N VAL A 20 1.72 -3.04 -12.79
CA VAL A 20 1.77 -3.27 -11.34
C VAL A 20 3.21 -3.29 -10.83
N GLY A 21 4.15 -3.89 -11.57
CA GLY A 21 5.57 -3.88 -11.21
C GLY A 21 6.17 -2.48 -11.16
N ILE A 22 5.91 -1.66 -12.19
CA ILE A 22 6.39 -0.28 -12.25
C ILE A 22 5.78 0.57 -11.12
N LEU A 23 4.46 0.44 -10.89
CA LEU A 23 3.78 1.15 -9.81
C LEU A 23 4.29 0.73 -8.43
N SER A 24 4.60 -0.55 -8.24
CA SER A 24 5.15 -1.06 -6.97
C SER A 24 6.53 -0.49 -6.68
N ILE A 25 7.38 -0.37 -7.71
CA ILE A 25 8.70 0.28 -7.59
C ILE A 25 8.53 1.76 -7.19
N LEU A 26 7.62 2.47 -7.86
CA LEU A 26 7.35 3.87 -7.53
C LEU A 26 6.80 4.03 -6.11
N GLN A 27 5.91 3.14 -5.70
CA GLN A 27 5.30 3.15 -4.37
C GLN A 27 6.31 2.86 -3.25
N LEU A 28 7.39 2.13 -3.52
CA LEU A 28 8.51 1.91 -2.59
C LEU A 28 9.48 3.09 -2.56
N LEU A 29 9.68 3.75 -3.71
CA LEU A 29 10.58 4.90 -3.82
C LEU A 29 10.13 6.05 -2.90
N ILE A 30 8.84 6.36 -2.90
CA ILE A 30 8.27 7.49 -2.13
C ILE A 30 8.55 7.39 -0.62
N PRO A 31 8.15 6.31 0.10
CA PRO A 31 8.39 6.19 1.54
C PRO A 31 9.87 6.04 1.87
N THR A 32 10.66 5.38 1.02
CA THR A 32 12.11 5.25 1.23
C THR A 32 12.80 6.61 1.11
N LEU A 33 12.40 7.43 0.15
CA LEU A 33 12.94 8.79 -0.02
C LEU A 33 12.58 9.68 1.16
N ILE A 34 11.33 9.62 1.66
CA ILE A 34 10.91 10.37 2.85
C ILE A 34 11.71 9.93 4.08
N LEU A 35 11.88 8.62 4.27
CA LEU A 35 12.63 8.05 5.39
C LEU A 35 14.09 8.51 5.38
N VAL A 36 14.74 8.46 4.21
CA VAL A 36 16.14 8.91 4.04
C VAL A 36 16.25 10.44 4.19
N ALA A 37 15.34 11.20 3.59
CA ALA A 37 15.36 12.67 3.64
C ALA A 37 15.18 13.22 5.06
N ASN A 38 14.40 12.52 5.90
CA ASN A 38 14.16 12.92 7.28
C ASN A 38 15.23 12.44 8.28
N GLY A 39 16.32 11.81 7.81
CA GLY A 39 17.43 11.38 8.66
C GLY A 39 17.37 9.93 9.15
N GLY A 40 16.56 9.08 8.49
CA GLY A 40 16.55 7.64 8.67
C GLY A 40 16.16 7.21 10.09
N GLU A 41 17.11 6.60 10.79
CA GLU A 41 16.96 6.11 12.17
C GLU A 41 16.56 7.23 13.16
N ASN A 42 17.12 8.43 13.00
CA ASN A 42 16.82 9.56 13.89
C ASN A 42 15.36 10.03 13.74
N TYR A 43 14.77 9.88 12.55
CA TYR A 43 13.36 10.17 12.32
C TYR A 43 12.46 9.13 12.99
N LEU A 44 12.84 7.85 12.95
CA LEU A 44 12.11 6.79 13.64
C LEU A 44 12.15 6.99 15.15
N LYS A 45 13.32 7.32 15.71
CA LYS A 45 13.50 7.56 17.14
C LYS A 45 12.76 8.81 17.63
N THR A 46 12.88 9.92 16.90
CA THR A 46 12.18 11.18 17.24
C THR A 46 10.67 11.03 17.05
N GLY A 47 10.24 10.31 16.00
CA GLY A 47 8.84 9.98 15.78
C GLY A 47 8.28 9.12 16.91
N ALA A 48 8.95 8.03 17.28
CA ALA A 48 8.54 7.15 18.38
C ALA A 48 8.46 7.89 19.71
N SER A 49 9.48 8.69 20.06
CA SER A 49 9.49 9.46 21.32
C SER A 49 8.40 10.55 21.36
N ASN A 50 8.18 11.27 20.25
CA ASN A 50 7.15 12.29 20.18
C ASN A 50 5.75 11.67 20.23
N ILE A 51 5.55 10.54 19.54
CA ILE A 51 4.29 9.80 19.56
C ILE A 51 4.05 9.20 20.96
N ASN A 52 5.07 8.66 21.63
CA ASN A 52 4.99 8.13 23.00
C ASN A 52 4.63 9.24 24.03
N ALA A 53 5.24 10.42 23.90
CA ALA A 53 4.95 11.57 24.76
C ALA A 53 3.50 12.07 24.61
N HIS A 54 2.95 12.04 23.38
CA HIS A 54 1.56 12.38 23.13
C HIS A 54 0.58 11.24 23.45
N LEU A 55 1.00 9.96 23.38
CA LEU A 55 0.15 8.79 23.60
C LEU A 55 -0.20 8.51 25.07
N ASN A 56 0.60 9.00 26.01
CA ASN A 56 0.33 8.85 27.45
C ASN A 56 -1.05 9.43 27.84
N ASP A 57 -1.61 10.31 27.02
CA ASP A 57 -2.94 10.91 27.22
C ASP A 57 -4.06 10.18 26.44
N PHE A 58 -3.73 9.27 25.50
CA PHE A 58 -4.67 8.85 24.45
C PHE A 58 -4.87 7.35 24.19
N ALA A 59 -4.01 6.43 24.60
CA ALA A 59 -4.12 5.02 24.15
C ALA A 59 -4.14 3.97 25.26
N GLN A 60 -5.19 3.16 25.23
CA GLN A 60 -5.51 2.06 26.14
C GLN A 60 -5.35 0.69 25.45
N GLU A 61 -4.82 0.66 24.22
CA GLU A 61 -4.66 -0.54 23.40
C GLU A 61 -3.23 -1.08 23.54
N GLU A 62 -3.08 -2.18 24.30
CA GLU A 62 -1.79 -2.81 24.61
C GLU A 62 -0.97 -3.14 23.35
N VAL A 63 -1.63 -3.45 22.24
CA VAL A 63 -0.99 -3.83 20.97
C VAL A 63 -0.24 -2.64 20.34
N PHE A 64 -0.80 -1.44 20.40
CA PHE A 64 -0.16 -0.25 19.82
C PHE A 64 1.01 0.23 20.68
N ILE A 65 0.88 0.18 22.01
CA ILE A 65 1.96 0.48 22.95
C ILE A 65 3.10 -0.53 22.78
N SER A 66 2.78 -1.82 22.64
CA SER A 66 3.80 -2.85 22.39
C SER A 66 4.53 -2.62 21.07
N PHE A 67 3.83 -2.22 20.01
CA PHE A 67 4.45 -1.89 18.72
C PHE A 67 5.33 -0.64 18.81
N LEU A 68 4.89 0.38 19.55
CA LEU A 68 5.69 1.59 19.78
C LEU A 68 6.94 1.32 20.62
N ARG A 69 6.81 0.54 21.70
CA ARG A 69 7.96 0.15 22.53
C ARG A 69 8.95 -0.67 21.72
N PHE A 70 8.48 -1.58 20.86
CA PHE A 70 9.34 -2.31 19.93
C PHE A 70 10.03 -1.38 18.92
N THR A 71 9.37 -0.29 18.52
CA THR A 71 9.95 0.74 17.64
C THR A 71 10.97 1.64 18.36
N GLU A 72 10.79 1.84 19.66
CA GLU A 72 11.67 2.64 20.52
C GLU A 72 12.90 1.86 21.02
N ASP A 73 12.76 0.56 21.30
CA ASP A 73 13.86 -0.31 21.76
C ASP A 73 14.93 -0.48 20.68
N ASP A 74 14.53 -0.77 19.43
CA ASP A 74 15.47 -1.12 18.35
C ASP A 74 15.13 -0.45 17.00
N PRO A 75 15.26 0.89 16.88
CA PRO A 75 14.99 1.60 15.63
C PRO A 75 15.95 1.21 14.50
N GLU A 76 17.18 0.80 14.83
CA GLU A 76 18.18 0.30 13.87
C GLU A 76 17.69 -0.99 13.18
N ILE A 77 17.16 -1.95 13.96
CA ILE A 77 16.69 -3.22 13.43
C ILE A 77 15.49 -3.00 12.50
N LEU A 78 14.59 -2.08 12.86
CA LEU A 78 13.47 -1.70 11.99
C LEU A 78 13.90 -0.98 10.72
N PHE A 79 14.90 -0.10 10.81
CA PHE A 79 15.46 0.57 9.64
C PHE A 79 16.10 -0.44 8.68
N ILE A 80 16.97 -1.31 9.19
CA ILE A 80 17.63 -2.38 8.41
C ILE A 80 16.58 -3.35 7.85
N GLY A 81 15.58 -3.72 8.65
CA GLY A 81 14.44 -4.55 8.23
C GLY A 81 13.64 -3.92 7.08
N THR A 82 13.36 -2.63 7.16
CA THR A 82 12.62 -1.89 6.12
C THR A 82 13.43 -1.79 4.82
N VAL A 83 14.73 -1.48 4.91
CA VAL A 83 15.62 -1.39 3.75
C VAL A 83 15.83 -2.76 3.10
N SER A 84 16.03 -3.81 3.89
CA SER A 84 16.19 -5.18 3.38
C SER A 84 14.90 -5.69 2.72
N PHE A 85 13.74 -5.43 3.32
CA PHE A 85 12.43 -5.74 2.72
C PHE A 85 12.24 -4.99 1.39
N CYS A 86 12.61 -3.71 1.33
CA CYS A 86 12.57 -2.93 0.09
C CYS A 86 13.46 -3.56 -1.01
N GLY A 87 14.66 -4.02 -0.64
CA GLY A 87 15.56 -4.73 -1.57
C GLY A 87 14.96 -6.04 -2.10
N LEU A 88 14.38 -6.86 -1.23
CA LEU A 88 13.71 -8.11 -1.62
C LEU A 88 12.49 -7.86 -2.51
N HIS A 89 11.74 -6.79 -2.24
CA HIS A 89 10.58 -6.41 -3.05
C HIS A 89 11.00 -5.91 -4.44
N LEU A 90 12.05 -5.08 -4.53
CA LEU A 90 12.64 -4.66 -5.81
C LEU A 90 13.12 -5.87 -6.63
N LEU A 91 13.81 -6.83 -5.99
CA LEU A 91 14.24 -8.06 -6.65
C LEU A 91 13.03 -8.86 -7.16
N SER A 92 11.97 -8.94 -6.37
CA SER A 92 10.71 -9.61 -6.74
C SER A 92 10.00 -8.91 -7.90
N CYS A 93 10.02 -7.57 -7.97
CA CYS A 93 9.51 -6.80 -9.10
C CYS A 93 10.26 -7.12 -10.39
N ILE A 94 11.59 -7.20 -10.33
CA ILE A 94 12.43 -7.56 -11.49
C ILE A 94 12.09 -8.99 -11.94
N LEU A 95 11.97 -9.94 -11.01
CA LEU A 95 11.57 -11.31 -11.30
C LEU A 95 10.18 -11.40 -11.93
N MET A 96 9.22 -10.58 -11.50
CA MET A 96 7.90 -10.51 -12.11
C MET A 96 7.97 -10.00 -13.56
N ILE A 97 8.74 -8.94 -13.83
CA ILE A 97 8.90 -8.40 -15.19
C ILE A 97 9.55 -9.45 -16.10
N LEU A 98 10.60 -10.13 -15.61
CA LEU A 98 11.25 -11.22 -16.34
C LEU A 98 10.32 -12.43 -16.55
N GLY A 99 9.51 -12.77 -15.54
CA GLY A 99 8.48 -13.81 -15.62
C GLY A 99 7.39 -13.48 -16.64
N ALA A 100 6.97 -12.22 -16.71
CA ALA A 100 6.03 -11.72 -17.71
C ALA A 100 6.61 -11.83 -19.13
N LEU A 101 7.90 -11.54 -19.32
CA LEU A 101 8.60 -11.70 -20.61
C LEU A 101 8.78 -13.17 -21.02
N LYS A 102 9.18 -14.06 -20.09
CA LYS A 102 9.43 -15.49 -20.37
C LYS A 102 8.19 -16.41 -20.25
N VAL A 103 7.00 -15.88 -19.98
CA VAL A 103 5.74 -16.65 -19.81
C VAL A 103 5.86 -17.75 -18.72
N GLN A 104 6.73 -17.57 -17.73
CA GLN A 104 6.91 -18.55 -16.68
C GLN A 104 6.08 -18.18 -15.45
N LYS A 105 4.94 -18.85 -15.29
CA LYS A 105 3.99 -18.64 -14.19
C LYS A 105 4.62 -18.82 -12.81
N TRP A 106 5.63 -19.68 -12.71
CA TRP A 106 6.34 -19.97 -11.46
C TRP A 106 7.13 -18.78 -10.91
N LEU A 107 7.62 -17.87 -11.77
CA LEU A 107 8.35 -16.68 -11.33
C LEU A 107 7.44 -15.57 -10.77
N LEU A 108 6.13 -15.62 -11.03
CA LEU A 108 5.18 -14.63 -10.49
C LEU A 108 4.70 -14.97 -9.08
N LEU A 109 4.75 -16.25 -8.69
CA LEU A 109 4.28 -16.71 -7.38
C LEU A 109 4.95 -15.99 -6.19
N PRO A 110 6.30 -15.85 -6.12
CA PRO A 110 6.93 -15.19 -4.98
C PRO A 110 6.55 -13.71 -4.86
N PHE A 111 6.37 -13.02 -6.00
CA PHE A 111 5.92 -11.62 -6.01
C PHE A 111 4.51 -11.48 -5.42
N ILE A 112 3.57 -12.35 -5.83
CA ILE A 112 2.19 -12.31 -5.34
C ILE A 112 2.13 -12.58 -3.84
N ILE A 113 2.90 -13.54 -3.33
CA ILE A 113 2.94 -13.86 -1.90
C ILE A 113 3.47 -12.68 -1.09
N LEU A 114 4.58 -12.07 -1.54
CA LEU A 114 5.20 -10.95 -0.85
C LEU A 114 4.30 -9.71 -0.84
N GLU A 115 3.61 -9.44 -1.95
CA GLU A 115 2.63 -8.36 -2.06
C GLU A 115 1.39 -8.61 -1.19
N LEU A 116 0.92 -9.87 -1.10
CA LEU A 116 -0.18 -10.24 -0.22
C LEU A 116 0.17 -10.01 1.26
N ILE A 117 1.36 -10.45 1.69
CA ILE A 117 1.85 -10.24 3.06
C ILE A 117 1.92 -8.74 3.36
N ARG A 118 2.46 -7.95 2.43
CA ARG A 118 2.53 -6.48 2.55
C ARG A 118 1.14 -5.86 2.71
N LEU A 119 0.17 -6.29 1.89
CA LEU A 119 -1.22 -5.81 1.99
C LEU A 119 -1.86 -6.20 3.31
N CYS A 120 -1.60 -7.40 3.83
CA CYS A 120 -2.06 -7.82 5.15
C CYS A 120 -1.49 -6.92 6.26
N ILE A 121 -0.17 -6.65 6.25
CA ILE A 121 0.48 -5.77 7.23
C ILE A 121 -0.09 -4.35 7.14
N LEU A 122 -0.22 -3.81 5.92
CA LEU A 122 -0.79 -2.48 5.70
C LEU A 122 -2.23 -2.40 6.19
N SER A 123 -3.02 -3.44 5.96
CA SER A 123 -4.40 -3.54 6.46
C SER A 123 -4.44 -3.57 7.99
N LEU A 124 -3.55 -4.32 8.65
CA LEU A 124 -3.45 -4.35 10.10
C LEU A 124 -3.08 -2.97 10.67
N ILE A 125 -2.05 -2.32 10.11
CA ILE A 125 -1.65 -0.96 10.51
C ILE A 125 -2.81 0.01 10.31
N HIS A 126 -3.53 -0.10 9.19
CA HIS A 126 -4.69 0.74 8.91
C HIS A 126 -5.84 0.49 9.91
N VAL A 127 -6.12 -0.77 10.27
CA VAL A 127 -7.15 -1.10 11.28
C VAL A 127 -6.77 -0.55 12.65
N ILE A 128 -5.51 -0.72 13.07
CA ILE A 128 -5.00 -0.18 14.33
C ILE A 128 -5.07 1.35 14.31
N GLY A 129 -4.65 1.99 13.21
CA GLY A 129 -4.75 3.44 13.03
C GLY A 129 -6.21 3.93 13.12
N MET A 130 -7.13 3.22 12.48
CA MET A 130 -8.57 3.52 12.57
C MET A 130 -9.11 3.33 13.99
N MET A 131 -8.63 2.36 14.77
CA MET A 131 -9.00 2.21 16.19
C MET A 131 -8.51 3.38 17.03
N VAL A 132 -7.29 3.85 16.81
CA VAL A 132 -6.72 5.02 17.51
C VAL A 132 -7.48 6.30 17.15
N ILE A 133 -7.76 6.52 15.85
CA ILE A 133 -8.50 7.71 15.37
C ILE A 133 -9.95 7.70 15.86
N LYS A 134 -10.60 6.54 15.98
CA LYS A 134 -11.96 6.41 16.53
C LYS A 134 -12.09 6.91 17.96
N LYS A 135 -11.01 6.90 18.76
CA LYS A 135 -11.01 7.50 20.10
C LYS A 135 -10.94 9.05 20.06
N GLN A 136 -10.44 9.62 18.96
CA GLN A 136 -10.22 11.06 18.80
C GLN A 136 -11.35 11.76 18.02
N LEU A 137 -11.98 11.08 17.06
CA LEU A 137 -13.05 11.63 16.22
C LEU A 137 -14.40 10.97 16.53
N ASN A 138 -15.47 11.78 16.53
CA ASN A 138 -16.83 11.27 16.55
C ASN A 138 -17.01 10.27 15.40
N LEU A 139 -17.60 9.10 15.68
CA LEU A 139 -17.81 8.02 14.72
C LEU A 139 -18.48 8.49 13.41
N GLY A 140 -19.25 9.58 13.49
CA GLY A 140 -19.90 10.25 12.36
C GLY A 140 -18.96 10.86 11.34
N ASP A 141 -17.82 11.45 11.74
CA ASP A 141 -16.86 12.05 10.79
C ASP A 141 -16.12 10.98 9.98
N LEU A 142 -15.84 9.83 10.60
CA LEU A 142 -15.20 8.70 9.93
C LEU A 142 -16.13 8.08 8.87
N ILE A 143 -17.42 7.98 9.19
CA ILE A 143 -18.46 7.57 8.24
C ILE A 143 -18.59 8.62 7.14
N ALA A 144 -18.57 9.92 7.45
CA ALA A 144 -18.64 10.99 6.47
C ALA A 144 -17.46 10.97 5.49
N ILE A 145 -16.23 10.73 5.95
CA ILE A 145 -15.03 10.60 5.10
C ILE A 145 -15.14 9.35 4.21
N THR A 146 -15.59 8.22 4.78
CA THR A 146 -15.76 6.96 4.02
C THR A 146 -16.82 7.12 2.92
N ILE A 147 -17.93 7.77 3.25
CA ILE A 147 -19.01 8.08 2.30
C ILE A 147 -18.52 9.10 1.26
N ALA A 148 -17.82 10.16 1.65
CA ALA A 148 -17.28 11.16 0.73
C ALA A 148 -16.30 10.55 -0.27
N GLY A 149 -15.41 9.65 0.18
CA GLY A 149 -14.53 8.88 -0.69
C GLY A 149 -15.30 8.00 -1.69
N GLY A 150 -16.35 7.31 -1.22
CA GLY A 150 -17.23 6.51 -2.07
C GLY A 150 -18.04 7.32 -3.10
N PHE A 151 -18.52 8.51 -2.72
CA PHE A 151 -19.25 9.41 -3.63
C PHE A 151 -18.33 10.09 -4.65
N GLY A 152 -17.07 10.37 -4.31
CA GLY A 152 -16.06 10.86 -5.25
C GLY A 152 -15.82 9.88 -6.40
N LEU A 153 -15.71 8.59 -6.09
CA LEU A 153 -15.59 7.52 -7.09
C LEU A 153 -16.86 7.37 -7.94
N ARG A 154 -18.06 7.51 -7.34
CA ARG A 154 -19.34 7.40 -8.08
C ARG A 154 -19.61 8.59 -9.00
N LYS A 155 -19.19 9.81 -8.64
CA LYS A 155 -19.28 10.97 -9.54
C LYS A 155 -18.35 10.84 -10.76
N ASN A 156 -17.14 10.32 -10.58
CA ASN A 156 -16.20 10.14 -11.69
C ASN A 156 -16.67 9.02 -12.66
N CYS A 157 -17.27 7.95 -12.14
CA CYS A 157 -17.88 6.89 -12.93
C CYS A 157 -19.10 7.38 -13.75
N ASN A 158 -19.96 8.22 -13.16
CA ASN A 158 -21.14 8.77 -13.85
C ASN A 158 -20.76 9.80 -14.94
N ALA A 159 -19.69 10.56 -14.73
CA ALA A 159 -19.14 11.49 -15.73
C ALA A 159 -18.56 10.76 -16.96
N GLN A 160 -17.87 9.63 -16.76
CA GLN A 160 -17.39 8.81 -17.89
C GLN A 160 -18.53 8.16 -18.68
N GLN A 161 -19.62 7.75 -18.01
CA GLN A 161 -20.76 7.12 -18.66
C GLN A 161 -21.57 8.12 -19.52
N GLN A 162 -21.67 9.38 -19.10
CA GLN A 162 -22.27 10.44 -19.92
C GLN A 162 -21.41 10.83 -21.14
N TYR A 163 -20.09 10.78 -21.04
CA TYR A 163 -19.19 11.05 -22.18
C TYR A 163 -19.24 9.94 -23.25
N LEU A 164 -19.34 8.68 -22.84
CA LEU A 164 -19.47 7.54 -23.77
C LEU A 164 -20.84 7.47 -24.44
N TYR A 165 -21.91 7.92 -23.75
CA TYR A 165 -23.24 8.00 -24.36
C TYR A 165 -23.33 9.12 -25.40
N LYS A 166 -22.65 10.25 -25.18
CA LYS A 166 -22.67 11.39 -26.11
C LYS A 166 -21.88 11.13 -27.41
N ASN A 167 -20.77 10.40 -27.34
CA ASN A 167 -19.96 10.04 -28.52
C ASN A 167 -20.48 8.83 -29.32
N HIS A 168 -21.59 8.22 -28.91
CA HIS A 168 -22.24 7.11 -29.64
C HIS A 168 -23.53 7.54 -30.35
N VAL A 169 -23.93 8.81 -30.19
CA VAL A 169 -25.16 9.39 -30.74
C VAL A 169 -24.87 10.49 -31.77
N ASP A 170 -23.59 10.85 -31.97
CA ASP A 170 -23.11 11.72 -33.04
C ASP A 170 -22.38 10.91 -34.13
#